data_AF-A0A1I8EF80-F1
#
_entry.id   AF-A0A1I8EF80-F1
#
_cell.length_a   1.000
_cell.length_b   1.000
_cell.length_c   1.000
_cell.angle_alpha   90.00
_cell.angle_beta   90.00
_cell.angle_gamma   90.00
#
_symmetry.space_group_name_H-M   'P 1'
#
loop_
_entity.id
_entity.type
_entity.pdbx_description
1 polymer ?
#
loop_
_entity_poly.entity_id
_entity_poly.type
_entity_poly.pdbx_seq_one_letter_code
_entity_poly.pdbx_strand_id
1 'polypeptide(L)'
;MHCIQQLLQYGYKVPMIDCTYVLHIASPCEVITDEAIIEIAVYGTLNVLRGASQQRCVRKIVLTIGYNNHNKLFTENDWTNLNWKHLHPYHKSKTLAEKTAWNFMEKNPDVSFSLTVLNPSLIVGPSLQNAKGSSIMIISRFMDGSMPAYPLMKLGLIDVRDAARAHILAMKETKCNGQRILITAETLSFQQIANILREEFADKGYRIPRFKAPYIALWFYSLIDKVALQALSLYGHEDNFDNSKASQLLGMSYQNVRKSLLEMAYDMIERNVLPTMKNANPHDYTNVIPEDSFCLELEDFFSQNLLRCNKSIINWKGAENRAPLSVLTPQPKHDGRAHPNTDLEKIY
;
A
#
# COMPACT_ATOMS: atom_id res chain seq x y z
N MET A 1 9.62 -21.03 2.42
CA MET A 1 9.63 -19.91 1.46
C MET A 1 9.64 -18.63 2.30
N HIS A 2 10.74 -17.88 2.31
CA HIS A 2 10.96 -16.80 3.28
C HIS A 2 10.32 -15.49 2.82
N CYS A 3 9.18 -15.11 3.39
CA CYS A 3 8.55 -13.82 3.18
C CYS A 3 8.90 -12.91 4.38
N ILE A 4 9.90 -12.05 4.23
CA ILE A 4 10.31 -11.12 5.28
C ILE A 4 9.43 -9.87 5.18
N GLN A 5 8.37 -9.82 5.98
CA GLN A 5 7.41 -8.72 5.99
C GLN A 5 7.72 -7.61 7.01
N GLN A 6 8.74 -7.76 7.86
CA GLN A 6 9.06 -6.74 8.88
C GLN A 6 10.57 -6.60 9.06
N LEU A 7 11.02 -5.34 9.01
CA LEU A 7 12.17 -4.72 9.70
C LEU A 7 12.75 -3.60 8.81
N LEU A 8 12.03 -2.49 8.66
CA LEU A 8 12.49 -1.30 7.93
C LEU A 8 12.38 -0.03 8.76
N GLN A 9 13.06 -0.03 9.90
CA GLN A 9 13.46 1.21 10.56
C GLN A 9 14.95 1.13 10.86
N TYR A 10 15.72 2.08 10.32
CA TYR A 10 17.12 2.37 10.68
C TYR A 10 18.11 1.20 10.66
N GLY A 11 18.65 0.88 9.48
CA GLY A 11 19.98 0.26 9.35
C GLY A 11 20.10 -1.23 9.69
N TYR A 12 19.00 -1.95 9.98
CA TYR A 12 19.06 -3.39 10.19
C TYR A 12 19.31 -4.13 8.87
N LYS A 13 20.36 -4.96 8.86
CA LYS A 13 20.58 -5.94 7.79
C LYS A 13 19.48 -7.00 7.90
N VAL A 14 18.56 -7.00 6.96
CA VAL A 14 17.52 -8.03 6.88
C VAL A 14 18.21 -9.36 6.54
N PRO A 15 18.14 -10.40 7.40
CA PRO A 15 18.74 -11.69 7.08
C PRO A 15 17.93 -12.38 5.99
N MET A 16 18.37 -12.24 4.74
CA MET A 16 17.74 -12.88 3.56
C MET A 16 18.33 -14.27 3.24
N ILE A 17 18.86 -14.95 4.26
CA ILE A 17 19.46 -16.29 4.12
C ILE A 17 18.36 -17.27 3.70
N ASP A 18 18.64 -18.11 2.70
CA ASP A 18 17.71 -19.08 2.13
C ASP A 18 16.39 -18.50 1.57
N CYS A 19 16.35 -17.19 1.28
CA CYS A 19 15.20 -16.52 0.69
C CYS A 19 15.26 -16.57 -0.85
N THR A 20 14.31 -17.26 -1.50
CA THR A 20 14.22 -17.28 -2.97
C THR A 20 13.49 -16.05 -3.52
N TYR A 21 12.49 -15.57 -2.80
CA TYR A 21 11.60 -14.49 -3.20
C TYR A 21 11.46 -13.48 -2.07
N VAL A 22 11.31 -12.20 -2.42
CA VAL A 22 11.05 -11.13 -1.44
C VAL A 22 9.80 -10.37 -1.87
N LEU A 23 8.80 -10.29 -0.99
CA LEU A 23 7.63 -9.42 -1.18
C LEU A 23 7.82 -8.16 -0.32
N HIS A 24 8.25 -7.06 -0.93
CA HIS A 24 8.40 -5.78 -0.26
C HIS A 24 7.07 -5.00 -0.26
N ILE A 25 6.23 -5.32 0.72
CA ILE A 25 4.88 -4.73 0.90
C ILE A 25 4.91 -3.59 1.94
N ALA A 26 5.88 -3.61 2.85
CA ALA A 26 5.99 -2.68 3.97
C ALA A 26 6.35 -1.26 3.52
N SER A 27 5.40 -0.36 3.53
CA SER A 27 5.66 1.08 3.46
C SER A 27 4.63 1.81 4.30
N PRO A 28 5.04 2.86 5.05
CA PRO A 28 4.13 3.57 5.95
C PRO A 28 2.92 4.08 5.15
N CYS A 29 1.71 3.76 5.62
CA CYS A 29 0.45 4.12 4.97
C CYS A 29 -0.40 4.89 5.97
N GLU A 30 0.12 6.03 6.41
CA GLU A 30 -0.62 6.97 7.25
C GLU A 30 -1.25 8.04 6.37
N VAL A 31 -2.38 8.57 6.83
CA VAL A 31 -3.15 9.59 6.12
C VAL A 31 -2.55 10.98 6.34
N ILE A 32 -1.93 11.18 7.50
CA ILE A 32 -1.22 12.40 7.85
C ILE A 32 0.25 12.04 7.87
N THR A 33 0.99 12.48 6.86
CA THR A 33 2.41 12.14 6.70
C THR A 33 3.20 13.42 6.47
N ASP A 34 4.25 13.60 7.24
CA ASP A 34 5.28 14.61 7.00
C ASP A 34 6.27 14.13 5.92
N GLU A 35 7.19 15.00 5.51
CA GLU A 35 8.19 14.65 4.49
C GLU A 35 9.14 13.52 4.93
N ALA A 36 9.24 13.23 6.22
CA ALA A 36 10.06 12.14 6.75
C ALA A 36 9.64 10.76 6.20
N ILE A 37 8.37 10.58 5.80
CA ILE A 37 7.91 9.35 5.15
C ILE A 37 8.67 9.05 3.85
N ILE A 38 9.13 10.08 3.15
CA ILE A 38 9.88 9.96 1.90
C ILE A 38 11.19 9.25 2.17
N GLU A 39 11.92 9.73 3.17
CA GLU A 39 13.20 9.16 3.59
C GLU A 39 13.04 7.69 4.02
N ILE A 40 12.02 7.40 4.83
CA ILE A 40 11.70 6.03 5.29
C ILE A 40 11.40 5.10 4.11
N ALA A 41 10.57 5.54 3.16
CA ALA A 41 10.20 4.70 2.01
C ALA A 41 11.38 4.45 1.07
N VAL A 42 12.17 5.49 0.77
CA VAL A 42 13.33 5.41 -0.13
C VAL A 42 14.42 4.54 0.49
N TYR A 43 14.83 4.81 1.73
CA TYR A 43 15.86 3.99 2.39
C TYR A 43 15.38 2.60 2.71
N GLY A 44 14.10 2.42 3.07
CA GLY A 44 13.51 1.11 3.25
C GLY A 44 13.68 0.25 1.99
N THR A 45 13.30 0.81 0.84
CA THR A 45 13.43 0.14 -0.46
C THR A 45 14.89 -0.18 -0.81
N LEU A 46 15.81 0.78 -0.63
CA LEU A 46 17.24 0.56 -0.88
C LEU A 46 17.85 -0.51 0.02
N ASN A 47 17.47 -0.54 1.29
CA ASN A 47 18.01 -1.52 2.24
C ASN A 47 17.57 -2.94 1.88
N VAL A 48 16.32 -3.13 1.44
CA VAL A 48 15.85 -4.42 0.91
C VAL A 48 16.67 -4.83 -0.31
N LEU A 49 16.83 -3.93 -1.29
CA LEU A 49 17.54 -4.22 -2.54
C LEU A 49 19.03 -4.54 -2.30
N ARG A 50 19.70 -3.77 -1.43
CA ARG A 50 21.08 -4.01 -1.03
C ARG A 50 21.25 -5.29 -0.22
N GLY A 51 20.29 -5.60 0.66
CA GLY A 51 20.29 -6.86 1.40
C GLY A 51 20.16 -8.06 0.46
N ALA A 52 19.25 -7.96 -0.51
CA ALA A 52 19.03 -8.99 -1.51
C ALA A 52 20.23 -9.17 -2.44
N SER A 53 20.93 -8.09 -2.82
CA SER A 53 22.08 -8.18 -3.75
C SER A 53 23.28 -8.89 -3.13
N GLN A 54 23.34 -8.96 -1.80
CA GLN A 54 24.35 -9.72 -1.07
C GLN A 54 24.06 -11.23 -1.04
N GLN A 55 22.86 -11.66 -1.48
CA GLN A 55 22.41 -13.05 -1.41
C GLN A 55 22.15 -13.64 -2.79
N ARG A 56 22.95 -14.64 -3.18
CA ARG A 56 22.78 -15.36 -4.45
C ARG A 56 21.50 -16.19 -4.52
N CYS A 57 20.88 -16.49 -3.38
CA CYS A 57 19.66 -17.29 -3.32
C CYS A 57 18.41 -16.51 -3.76
N VAL A 58 18.42 -15.18 -3.68
CA VAL A 58 17.29 -14.34 -4.08
C VAL A 58 17.21 -14.30 -5.61
N ARG A 59 16.05 -14.65 -6.14
CA ARG A 59 15.76 -14.69 -7.58
C ARG A 59 14.79 -13.61 -8.04
N LYS A 60 13.92 -13.14 -7.15
CA LYS A 60 12.93 -12.12 -7.50
C LYS A 60 12.42 -11.33 -6.31
N ILE A 61 12.21 -10.04 -6.54
CA ILE A 61 11.61 -9.10 -5.60
C ILE A 61 10.34 -8.54 -6.22
N VAL A 62 9.22 -8.59 -5.48
CA VAL A 62 7.97 -7.92 -5.82
C VAL A 62 7.80 -6.73 -4.89
N LEU A 63 7.68 -5.54 -5.46
CA LEU A 63 7.61 -4.27 -4.75
C LEU A 63 6.21 -3.66 -4.91
N THR A 64 5.58 -3.24 -3.81
CA THR A 64 4.21 -2.70 -3.82
C THR A 64 4.20 -1.19 -3.64
N ILE A 65 3.69 -0.45 -4.63
CA ILE A 65 3.73 1.01 -4.62
C ILE A 65 2.35 1.60 -4.93
N GLY A 66 1.95 2.62 -4.16
CA GLY A 66 0.67 3.31 -4.35
C GLY A 66 0.81 4.46 -5.35
N TYR A 67 -0.24 4.75 -6.11
CA TYR A 67 -0.14 5.63 -7.27
C TYR A 67 -1.08 6.85 -7.23
N ASN A 68 -0.70 7.95 -7.90
CA ASN A 68 -1.56 9.11 -8.20
C ASN A 68 -1.10 9.86 -9.49
N ASN A 69 -1.95 9.93 -10.53
CA ASN A 69 -1.77 10.81 -11.71
C ASN A 69 -3.07 11.51 -12.00
N HIS A 70 -2.98 12.52 -12.87
CA HIS A 70 -4.11 13.26 -13.42
C HIS A 70 -4.31 13.01 -14.92
N ASN A 71 -4.18 11.76 -15.37
CA ASN A 71 -4.39 11.38 -16.78
C ASN A 71 -5.79 10.76 -16.96
N LYS A 72 -6.48 11.11 -18.05
CA LYS A 72 -7.83 10.59 -18.36
C LYS A 72 -7.90 9.06 -18.45
N LEU A 73 -6.79 8.44 -18.86
CA LEU A 73 -6.58 6.99 -18.83
C LEU A 73 -5.15 6.75 -18.34
N PHE A 74 -5.04 5.97 -17.27
CA PHE A 74 -3.78 5.64 -16.63
C PHE A 74 -3.29 4.25 -17.04
N THR A 75 -2.01 4.18 -17.40
CA THR A 75 -1.30 2.97 -17.82
C THR A 75 -0.01 2.78 -17.03
N GLU A 76 0.67 1.65 -17.18
CA GLU A 76 1.94 1.37 -16.47
C GLU A 76 3.13 2.21 -16.93
N ASN A 77 2.97 3.02 -17.98
CA ASN A 77 4.01 3.93 -18.45
C ASN A 77 3.94 5.30 -17.76
N ASP A 78 2.84 5.57 -17.08
CA ASP A 78 2.59 6.85 -16.47
C ASP A 78 3.28 6.94 -15.08
N TRP A 79 3.73 8.15 -14.76
CA TRP A 79 4.45 8.48 -13.52
C TRP A 79 3.85 9.72 -12.87
N THR A 80 3.77 9.71 -11.54
CA THR A 80 3.34 10.86 -10.75
C THR A 80 4.21 12.08 -11.05
N ASN A 81 3.59 13.23 -11.30
CA ASN A 81 4.32 14.48 -11.47
C ASN A 81 4.83 15.01 -10.13
N LEU A 82 6.14 14.82 -9.88
CA LEU A 82 6.81 15.24 -8.64
C LEU A 82 6.87 16.76 -8.44
N ASN A 83 6.71 17.54 -9.52
CA ASN A 83 6.74 19.01 -9.49
C ASN A 83 5.38 19.62 -9.14
N TRP A 84 4.36 18.80 -8.91
CA TRP A 84 3.05 19.30 -8.55
C TRP A 84 3.04 19.88 -7.13
N LYS A 85 2.71 21.17 -7.03
CA LYS A 85 2.78 21.95 -5.78
C LYS A 85 1.95 21.35 -4.63
N HIS A 86 0.90 20.61 -4.94
CA HIS A 86 -0.02 20.03 -3.96
C HIS A 86 0.12 18.50 -3.84
N LEU A 87 1.21 17.92 -4.36
CA LEU A 87 1.46 16.50 -4.28
C LEU A 87 1.57 16.02 -2.83
N HIS A 88 0.74 15.04 -2.46
CA HIS A 88 0.77 14.49 -1.11
C HIS A 88 2.12 13.79 -0.82
N PRO A 89 2.72 13.99 0.37
CA PRO A 89 4.00 13.35 0.73
C PRO A 89 4.00 11.83 0.59
N TYR A 90 2.88 11.15 0.90
CA TYR A 90 2.70 9.72 0.62
C TYR A 90 2.92 9.38 -0.87
N HIS A 91 2.23 10.05 -1.80
CA HIS A 91 2.38 9.76 -3.24
C HIS A 91 3.80 10.09 -3.74
N LYS A 92 4.40 11.17 -3.22
CA LYS A 92 5.81 11.52 -3.48
C LYS A 92 6.74 10.40 -2.99
N SER A 93 6.56 9.92 -1.76
CA SER A 93 7.37 8.84 -1.17
C SER A 93 7.31 7.54 -1.97
N LYS A 94 6.10 7.14 -2.39
CA LYS A 94 5.85 5.97 -3.22
C LYS A 94 6.54 6.07 -4.57
N THR A 95 6.39 7.20 -5.24
CA THR A 95 7.01 7.45 -6.54
C THR A 95 8.54 7.44 -6.46
N LEU A 96 9.10 8.09 -5.42
CA LEU A 96 10.56 8.16 -5.23
C LEU A 96 11.18 6.82 -4.83
N ALA A 97 10.48 6.05 -3.99
CA ALA A 97 10.87 4.67 -3.66
C ALA A 97 10.91 3.80 -4.93
N GLU A 98 9.91 3.92 -5.81
CA GLU A 98 9.88 3.19 -7.08
C GLU A 98 11.05 3.56 -7.99
N LYS A 99 11.26 4.85 -8.23
CA LYS A 99 12.37 5.35 -9.07
C LYS A 99 13.71 4.86 -8.53
N THR A 100 13.86 4.86 -7.21
CA THR A 100 15.07 4.40 -6.54
C THR A 100 15.28 2.89 -6.73
N ALA A 101 14.21 2.10 -6.73
CA ALA A 101 14.29 0.67 -7.03
C ALA A 101 14.74 0.41 -8.48
N TRP A 102 14.17 1.10 -9.46
CA TRP A 102 14.57 0.98 -10.86
C TRP A 102 16.01 1.46 -11.07
N ASN A 103 16.38 2.62 -10.52
CA ASN A 103 17.75 3.14 -10.58
C ASN A 103 18.77 2.17 -9.95
N PHE A 104 18.40 1.46 -8.89
CA PHE A 104 19.25 0.43 -8.30
C PHE A 104 19.48 -0.73 -9.27
N MET A 105 18.42 -1.22 -9.93
CA MET A 105 18.53 -2.31 -10.91
C MET A 105 19.39 -1.90 -12.11
N GLU A 106 19.24 -0.68 -12.62
CA GLU A 106 20.05 -0.16 -13.72
C GLU A 106 21.53 -0.03 -13.35
N LYS A 107 21.84 0.44 -12.14
CA LYS A 107 23.22 0.61 -11.65
C LYS A 107 23.90 -0.71 -11.29
N ASN A 108 23.14 -1.79 -11.10
CA ASN A 108 23.65 -3.09 -10.67
C ASN A 108 23.13 -4.21 -11.58
N PRO A 109 23.52 -4.25 -12.87
CA PRO A 109 23.00 -5.23 -13.82
C PRO A 109 23.35 -6.69 -13.46
N ASP A 110 24.38 -6.91 -12.63
CA ASP A 110 24.89 -8.24 -12.25
C ASP A 110 24.19 -8.88 -11.03
N VAL A 111 23.16 -8.23 -10.46
CA VAL A 111 22.41 -8.82 -9.34
C VAL A 111 21.69 -10.10 -9.77
N SER A 112 21.58 -11.07 -8.86
CA SER A 112 21.01 -12.39 -9.16
C SER A 112 19.49 -12.43 -9.24
N PHE A 113 18.81 -11.31 -8.99
CA PHE A 113 17.36 -11.24 -8.89
C PHE A 113 16.73 -10.29 -9.91
N SER A 114 15.48 -10.57 -10.24
CA SER A 114 14.61 -9.68 -11.03
C SER A 114 13.72 -8.82 -10.12
N LEU A 115 13.30 -7.66 -10.63
CA LEU A 115 12.35 -6.78 -9.95
C LEU A 115 11.01 -6.79 -10.69
N THR A 116 9.91 -6.86 -9.96
CA THR A 116 8.56 -6.56 -10.44
C THR A 116 7.93 -5.54 -9.51
N VAL A 117 7.32 -4.49 -10.07
CA VAL A 117 6.57 -3.50 -9.28
C VAL A 117 5.08 -3.70 -9.53
N LEU A 118 4.33 -3.88 -8.44
CA LEU A 118 2.88 -3.91 -8.45
C LEU A 118 2.34 -2.59 -7.92
N ASN A 119 1.45 -1.98 -8.68
CA ASN A 119 0.82 -0.71 -8.36
C ASN A 119 -0.68 -0.91 -8.07
N PRO A 120 -1.07 -1.27 -6.84
CA PRO A 120 -2.47 -1.32 -6.47
C PRO A 120 -3.08 0.08 -6.35
N SER A 121 -4.35 0.16 -6.77
CA SER A 121 -5.22 1.29 -6.43
C SER A 121 -5.76 1.14 -4.99
N LEU A 122 -6.89 1.77 -4.65
CA LEU A 122 -7.41 1.72 -3.29
C LEU A 122 -7.86 0.29 -2.96
N ILE A 123 -7.20 -0.32 -1.97
CA ILE A 123 -7.49 -1.68 -1.53
C ILE A 123 -8.72 -1.67 -0.63
N VAL A 124 -9.75 -2.43 -1.03
CA VAL A 124 -10.99 -2.65 -0.29
C VAL A 124 -11.20 -4.14 -0.01
N GLY A 125 -12.06 -4.48 0.93
CA GLY A 125 -12.35 -5.87 1.32
C GLY A 125 -12.17 -6.10 2.82
N PRO A 126 -12.51 -7.31 3.30
CA PRO A 126 -12.44 -7.65 4.71
C PRO A 126 -10.98 -7.64 5.22
N SER A 127 -10.77 -7.14 6.44
CA SER A 127 -9.44 -7.10 7.05
C SER A 127 -9.17 -8.38 7.83
N LEU A 128 -7.95 -8.92 7.75
CA LEU A 128 -7.54 -10.07 8.58
C LEU A 128 -7.41 -9.70 10.07
N GLN A 129 -7.06 -8.44 10.35
CA GLN A 129 -6.86 -7.91 11.69
C GLN A 129 -7.45 -6.50 11.78
N ASN A 130 -7.60 -5.97 13.00
CA ASN A 130 -8.02 -4.59 13.23
C ASN A 130 -6.94 -3.64 12.69
N ALA A 131 -7.03 -3.34 11.40
CA ALA A 131 -6.05 -2.55 10.69
C ALA A 131 -6.42 -1.07 10.74
N LYS A 132 -5.39 -0.22 10.78
CA LYS A 132 -5.50 1.21 10.52
C LYS A 132 -4.85 1.44 9.16
N GLY A 133 -5.58 2.05 8.24
CA GLY A 133 -5.07 2.32 6.89
C GLY A 133 -5.93 3.35 6.19
N SER A 134 -5.37 3.96 5.14
CA SER A 134 -6.03 5.03 4.38
C SER A 134 -7.36 4.58 3.78
N SER A 135 -7.47 3.34 3.29
CA SER A 135 -8.73 2.80 2.76
C SER A 135 -9.81 2.66 3.81
N ILE A 136 -9.48 2.05 4.96
CA ILE A 136 -10.40 1.94 6.11
C ILE A 136 -10.88 3.32 6.54
N MET A 137 -9.98 4.30 6.66
CA MET A 137 -10.36 5.66 7.01
C MET A 137 -11.28 6.30 5.95
N ILE A 138 -10.98 6.17 4.66
CA ILE A 138 -11.82 6.72 3.59
C ILE A 138 -13.23 6.13 3.66
N ILE A 139 -13.36 4.80 3.78
CA ILE A 139 -14.65 4.13 3.89
C ILE A 139 -15.36 4.49 5.21
N SER A 140 -14.64 4.64 6.32
CA SER A 140 -15.21 5.11 7.59
C SER A 140 -15.91 6.45 7.42
N ARG A 141 -15.29 7.40 6.70
CA ARG A 141 -15.85 8.74 6.49
C ARG A 141 -17.17 8.73 5.74
N PHE A 142 -17.41 7.74 4.87
CA PHE A 142 -18.71 7.57 4.21
C PHE A 142 -19.81 7.14 5.19
N MET A 143 -19.49 6.46 6.28
CA MET A 143 -20.46 5.80 7.15
C MET A 143 -20.63 6.48 8.51
N ASP A 144 -19.59 7.11 9.05
CA ASP A 144 -19.57 7.74 10.38
C ASP A 144 -20.18 9.16 10.42
N GLY A 145 -20.54 9.71 9.25
CA GLY A 145 -21.15 11.04 9.11
C GLY A 145 -20.14 12.20 9.09
N SER A 146 -18.83 11.94 9.13
CA SER A 146 -17.79 12.96 9.01
C SER A 146 -17.66 13.54 7.59
N MET A 147 -18.23 12.88 6.59
CA MET A 147 -18.36 13.39 5.23
C MET A 147 -19.83 13.71 4.89
N PRO A 148 -20.32 14.92 5.17
CA PRO A 148 -21.73 15.28 4.92
C PRO A 148 -22.07 15.40 3.43
N ALA A 149 -21.08 15.69 2.59
CA ALA A 149 -21.21 15.78 1.14
C ALA A 149 -19.94 15.20 0.49
N TYR A 150 -20.11 14.49 -0.64
CA TYR A 150 -18.99 13.85 -1.31
C TYR A 150 -18.35 14.78 -2.37
N PRO A 151 -17.01 14.76 -2.52
CA PRO A 151 -16.33 15.51 -3.58
C PRO A 151 -16.57 14.90 -4.97
N LEU A 152 -16.37 15.68 -6.02
CA LEU A 152 -16.37 15.19 -7.40
C LEU A 152 -15.05 14.51 -7.72
N MET A 153 -14.98 13.20 -7.57
CA MET A 153 -13.75 12.43 -7.88
C MET A 153 -14.06 10.95 -8.07
N LYS A 154 -13.11 10.27 -8.71
CA LYS A 154 -13.11 8.83 -8.94
C LYS A 154 -11.91 8.18 -8.25
N LEU A 155 -12.05 6.92 -7.86
CA LEU A 155 -10.99 6.09 -7.30
C LEU A 155 -10.95 4.74 -8.02
N GLY A 156 -9.74 4.29 -8.33
CA GLY A 156 -9.50 2.90 -8.65
C GLY A 156 -9.65 2.05 -7.38
N LEU A 157 -10.28 0.90 -7.53
CA LEU A 157 -10.54 -0.03 -6.43
C LEU A 157 -10.03 -1.42 -6.81
N ILE A 158 -9.51 -2.14 -5.82
CA ILE A 158 -9.14 -3.55 -5.94
C ILE A 158 -9.46 -4.28 -4.63
N ASP A 159 -9.92 -5.53 -4.74
CA ASP A 159 -10.11 -6.38 -3.57
C ASP A 159 -8.77 -6.78 -2.94
N VAL A 160 -8.68 -6.79 -1.61
CA VAL A 160 -7.49 -7.19 -0.85
C VAL A 160 -7.00 -8.59 -1.19
N ARG A 161 -7.91 -9.54 -1.47
CA ARG A 161 -7.58 -10.91 -1.88
C ARG A 161 -7.01 -10.93 -3.29
N ASP A 162 -7.54 -10.10 -4.19
CA ASP A 162 -6.99 -9.98 -5.55
C ASP A 162 -5.61 -9.32 -5.52
N ALA A 163 -5.43 -8.30 -4.69
CA ALA A 163 -4.12 -7.70 -4.47
C ALA A 163 -3.14 -8.76 -3.94
N ALA A 164 -3.50 -9.55 -2.93
CA ALA A 164 -2.67 -10.65 -2.43
C ALA A 164 -2.35 -11.69 -3.52
N ARG A 165 -3.36 -12.09 -4.30
CA ARG A 165 -3.20 -13.01 -5.44
C ARG A 165 -2.23 -12.47 -6.47
N ALA A 166 -2.30 -11.17 -6.81
CA ALA A 166 -1.37 -10.52 -7.72
C ALA A 166 0.07 -10.63 -7.24
N HIS A 167 0.33 -10.47 -5.94
CA HIS A 167 1.69 -10.60 -5.39
C HIS A 167 2.23 -12.02 -5.56
N ILE A 168 1.41 -13.03 -5.28
CA ILE A 168 1.81 -14.44 -5.42
C ILE A 168 2.05 -14.81 -6.89
N LEU A 169 1.17 -14.36 -7.80
CA LEU A 169 1.32 -14.59 -9.23
C LEU A 169 2.55 -13.88 -9.78
N ALA A 170 2.71 -12.60 -9.47
CA ALA A 170 3.89 -11.83 -9.87
C ALA A 170 5.17 -12.47 -9.35
N MET A 171 5.18 -13.00 -8.13
CA MET A 171 6.34 -13.71 -7.58
C MET A 171 6.72 -14.97 -8.38
N LYS A 172 5.74 -15.72 -8.89
CA LYS A 172 5.96 -16.98 -9.59
C LYS A 172 6.23 -16.80 -11.10
N GLU A 173 5.56 -15.84 -11.73
CA GLU A 173 5.59 -15.65 -13.18
C GLU A 173 6.83 -14.89 -13.64
N THR A 174 7.65 -15.52 -14.48
CA THR A 174 8.85 -14.90 -15.06
C THR A 174 8.52 -13.80 -16.06
N LYS A 175 7.34 -13.85 -16.69
CA LYS A 175 6.84 -12.80 -17.60
C LYS A 175 6.68 -11.44 -16.92
N CYS A 176 6.56 -11.43 -15.59
CA CYS A 176 6.45 -10.20 -14.81
C CYS A 176 7.82 -9.57 -14.49
N ASN A 177 8.93 -10.24 -14.78
CA ASN A 177 10.27 -9.73 -14.49
C ASN A 177 10.52 -8.43 -15.28
N GLY A 178 11.03 -7.40 -14.60
CA GLY A 178 11.28 -6.08 -15.19
C GLY A 178 10.01 -5.29 -15.50
N GLN A 179 8.84 -5.72 -15.01
CA GLN A 179 7.57 -5.07 -15.30
C GLN A 179 7.09 -4.20 -14.13
N ARG A 180 6.54 -3.04 -14.50
CA ARG A 180 5.53 -2.30 -13.71
C ARG A 180 4.16 -2.84 -14.12
N ILE A 181 3.30 -3.18 -13.15
CA ILE A 181 1.98 -3.76 -13.39
C ILE A 181 0.97 -3.02 -12.52
N LEU A 182 -0.04 -2.41 -13.15
CA LEU A 182 -1.15 -1.80 -12.43
C LEU A 182 -2.15 -2.89 -12.02
N ILE A 183 -2.53 -2.92 -10.75
CA ILE A 183 -3.55 -3.86 -10.26
C ILE A 183 -4.76 -3.07 -9.74
N THR A 184 -5.73 -2.89 -10.64
CA THR A 184 -6.99 -2.19 -10.40
C THR A 184 -8.13 -2.97 -11.04
N ALA A 185 -9.17 -3.26 -10.27
CA ALA A 185 -10.33 -4.01 -10.77
C ALA A 185 -11.26 -3.09 -11.56
N GLU A 186 -11.71 -2.00 -10.94
CA GLU A 186 -12.58 -1.02 -11.56
C GLU A 186 -12.37 0.38 -10.98
N THR A 187 -12.96 1.38 -11.64
CA THR A 187 -12.95 2.77 -11.17
C THR A 187 -14.36 3.20 -10.80
N LEU A 188 -14.56 3.64 -9.55
CA LEU A 188 -15.84 4.17 -9.09
C LEU A 188 -15.71 5.63 -8.66
N SER A 189 -16.74 6.42 -8.96
CA SER A 189 -16.91 7.75 -8.39
C SER A 189 -17.30 7.67 -6.92
N PHE A 190 -16.98 8.71 -6.14
CA PHE A 190 -17.48 8.83 -4.76
C PHE A 190 -19.01 8.77 -4.68
N GLN A 191 -19.71 9.24 -5.71
CA GLN A 191 -21.16 9.11 -5.81
C GLN A 191 -21.58 7.63 -5.91
N GLN A 192 -20.92 6.84 -6.75
CA GLN A 192 -21.20 5.40 -6.90
C GLN A 192 -20.91 4.65 -5.59
N ILE A 193 -19.77 4.93 -4.95
CA ILE A 193 -19.43 4.34 -3.63
C ILE A 193 -20.50 4.71 -2.59
N ALA A 194 -20.88 6.00 -2.51
CA ALA A 194 -21.92 6.44 -1.59
C ALA A 194 -23.29 5.81 -1.88
N ASN A 195 -23.63 5.55 -3.14
CA ASN A 195 -24.89 4.88 -3.49
C ASN A 195 -24.86 3.41 -3.07
N ILE A 196 -23.78 2.68 -3.36
CA ILE A 196 -23.59 1.28 -2.95
C ILE A 196 -23.75 1.13 -1.44
N LEU A 197 -23.03 1.96 -0.66
CA LEU A 197 -23.10 1.89 0.79
C LEU A 197 -24.48 2.30 1.32
N ARG A 198 -25.13 3.30 0.70
CA ARG A 198 -26.45 3.78 1.13
C ARG A 198 -27.55 2.77 0.89
N GLU A 199 -27.51 2.06 -0.23
CA GLU A 199 -28.47 1.00 -0.54
C GLU A 199 -28.49 -0.08 0.54
N GLU A 200 -27.34 -0.38 1.16
CA GLU A 200 -27.24 -1.42 2.19
C GLU A 200 -27.40 -0.88 3.63
N PHE A 201 -26.79 0.27 3.93
CA PHE A 201 -26.58 0.71 5.32
C PHE A 201 -27.48 1.87 5.76
N ALA A 202 -28.24 2.50 4.86
CA ALA A 202 -29.13 3.61 5.25
C ALA A 202 -30.25 3.15 6.20
N ASP A 203 -30.88 2.01 5.91
CA ASP A 203 -31.95 1.45 6.74
C ASP A 203 -31.44 0.90 8.08
N LYS A 204 -30.13 0.60 8.12
CA LYS A 204 -29.41 0.22 9.34
C LYS A 204 -29.01 1.41 10.21
N GLY A 205 -29.24 2.63 9.76
CA GLY A 205 -29.06 3.88 10.53
C GLY A 205 -27.79 4.68 10.21
N TYR A 206 -26.96 4.24 9.25
CA TYR A 206 -25.74 4.98 8.88
C TYR A 206 -26.05 6.22 8.04
N ARG A 207 -25.29 7.30 8.27
CA ARG A 207 -25.47 8.58 7.59
C ARG A 207 -24.48 8.73 6.44
N ILE A 208 -24.89 8.24 5.28
CA ILE A 208 -24.06 8.27 4.07
C ILE A 208 -24.35 9.52 3.23
N PRO A 209 -23.33 10.23 2.70
CA PRO A 209 -23.53 11.46 1.95
C PRO A 209 -24.40 11.25 0.72
N ARG A 210 -25.36 12.17 0.54
CA ARG A 210 -26.29 12.17 -0.61
C ARG A 210 -25.96 13.24 -1.65
N PHE A 211 -25.34 14.32 -1.21
CA PHE A 211 -25.13 15.50 -2.04
C PHE A 211 -23.66 15.64 -2.43
N LYS A 212 -23.46 16.11 -3.65
CA LYS A 212 -22.15 16.52 -4.15
C LYS A 212 -21.76 17.83 -3.47
N ALA A 213 -20.54 17.89 -2.92
CA ALA A 213 -19.98 19.10 -2.38
C ALA A 213 -19.60 20.06 -3.52
N PRO A 214 -20.15 21.28 -3.59
CA PRO A 214 -19.62 22.30 -4.49
C PRO A 214 -18.16 22.62 -4.16
N TYR A 215 -17.36 22.99 -5.16
CA TYR A 215 -15.93 23.30 -4.96
C TYR A 215 -15.70 24.33 -3.85
N ILE A 216 -16.51 25.40 -3.81
CA ILE A 216 -16.41 26.47 -2.80
C ILE A 216 -16.65 25.90 -1.38
N ALA A 217 -17.62 25.02 -1.21
CA ALA A 217 -17.90 24.40 0.08
C ALA A 217 -16.76 23.47 0.53
N LEU A 218 -16.21 22.69 -0.41
CA LEU A 218 -15.04 21.85 -0.14
C LEU A 218 -13.80 22.71 0.20
N TRP A 219 -13.63 23.84 -0.48
CA TRP A 219 -12.56 24.80 -0.20
C TRP A 219 -12.66 25.37 1.22
N PHE A 220 -13.85 25.80 1.68
CA PHE A 220 -14.02 26.24 3.07
C PHE A 220 -13.75 25.11 4.07
N TYR A 221 -14.22 23.89 3.77
CA TYR A 221 -13.99 22.73 4.65
C TYR A 221 -12.51 22.32 4.70
N SER A 222 -11.75 22.54 3.62
CA SER A 222 -10.31 22.27 3.57
C SER A 222 -9.47 23.11 4.54
N LEU A 223 -10.01 24.22 5.04
CA LEU A 223 -9.35 25.06 6.04
C LEU A 223 -9.27 24.39 7.42
N ILE A 224 -10.19 23.44 7.69
CA ILE A 224 -10.32 22.77 8.99
C ILE A 224 -10.04 21.26 8.92
N ASP A 225 -10.12 20.65 7.73
CA ASP A 225 -9.89 19.22 7.52
C ASP A 225 -8.78 18.99 6.46
N LYS A 226 -7.67 18.37 6.90
CA LYS A 226 -6.52 18.10 6.03
C LYS A 226 -6.81 17.08 4.92
N VAL A 227 -7.75 16.16 5.12
CA VAL A 227 -8.15 15.18 4.09
C VAL A 227 -9.03 15.87 3.05
N ALA A 228 -9.87 16.82 3.44
CA ALA A 228 -10.63 17.65 2.53
C ALA A 228 -9.71 18.53 1.66
N LEU A 229 -8.61 19.05 2.23
CA LEU A 229 -7.57 19.74 1.48
C LEU A 229 -6.94 18.84 0.39
N GLN A 230 -6.69 17.56 0.70
CA GLN A 230 -6.22 16.60 -0.29
C GLN A 230 -7.29 16.34 -1.36
N ALA A 231 -8.54 16.19 -0.95
CA ALA A 231 -9.65 15.97 -1.85
C ALA A 231 -9.85 17.14 -2.83
N LEU A 232 -9.57 18.37 -2.39
CA LEU A 232 -9.64 19.57 -3.23
C LEU A 232 -8.67 19.51 -4.40
N SER A 233 -7.47 18.96 -4.18
CA SER A 233 -6.44 18.81 -5.22
C SER A 233 -6.84 17.82 -6.33
N LEU A 234 -7.81 16.94 -6.03
CA LEU A 234 -8.34 15.91 -6.92
C LEU A 234 -9.76 16.23 -7.43
N TYR A 235 -10.29 17.41 -7.11
CA TYR A 235 -11.68 17.74 -7.43
C TYR A 235 -11.88 17.93 -8.95
N GLY A 236 -12.80 17.16 -9.52
CA GLY A 236 -13.15 17.19 -10.94
C GLY A 236 -12.28 16.30 -11.83
N HIS A 237 -11.32 15.58 -11.26
CA HIS A 237 -10.50 14.64 -12.01
C HIS A 237 -11.25 13.33 -12.27
N GLU A 238 -11.11 12.84 -13.51
CA GLU A 238 -11.65 11.57 -13.96
C GLU A 238 -10.50 10.64 -14.33
N ASP A 239 -9.90 10.02 -13.32
CA ASP A 239 -8.85 9.03 -13.55
C ASP A 239 -9.53 7.68 -13.80
N ASN A 240 -9.34 7.13 -14.99
CA ASN A 240 -9.70 5.75 -15.31
C ASN A 240 -8.41 4.94 -15.47
N PHE A 241 -8.49 3.64 -15.25
CA PHE A 241 -7.33 2.75 -15.22
C PHE A 241 -7.43 1.68 -16.31
N ASP A 242 -6.34 1.43 -17.02
CA ASP A 242 -6.20 0.29 -17.93
C ASP A 242 -5.54 -0.89 -17.20
N ASN A 243 -6.27 -1.99 -17.01
CA ASN A 243 -5.79 -3.19 -16.35
C ASN A 243 -5.46 -4.34 -17.32
N SER A 244 -5.42 -4.07 -18.63
CA SER A 244 -5.21 -5.08 -19.68
C SER A 244 -3.90 -5.85 -19.50
N LYS A 245 -2.83 -5.15 -19.08
CA LYS A 245 -1.51 -5.75 -18.87
C LYS A 245 -1.52 -6.72 -17.68
N ALA A 246 -2.19 -6.39 -16.58
CA ALA A 246 -2.32 -7.31 -15.45
C ALA A 246 -3.10 -8.56 -15.85
N SER A 247 -4.20 -8.41 -16.59
CA SER A 247 -4.96 -9.54 -17.13
C SER A 247 -4.11 -10.42 -18.05
N GLN A 248 -3.27 -9.83 -18.91
CA GLN A 248 -2.41 -10.56 -19.84
C GLN A 248 -1.24 -11.27 -19.15
N LEU A 249 -0.56 -10.60 -18.21
CA LEU A 249 0.66 -11.12 -17.57
C LEU A 249 0.36 -12.05 -16.40
N LEU A 250 -0.68 -11.76 -15.62
CA LEU A 250 -1.01 -12.49 -14.40
C LEU A 250 -2.19 -13.45 -14.59
N GLY A 251 -2.97 -13.32 -15.68
CA GLY A 251 -4.15 -14.16 -15.91
C GLY A 251 -5.24 -13.95 -14.85
N MET A 252 -5.26 -12.78 -14.22
CA MET A 252 -6.15 -12.49 -13.10
C MET A 252 -7.58 -12.24 -13.56
N SER A 253 -8.52 -12.77 -12.79
CA SER A 253 -9.89 -12.27 -12.72
C SER A 253 -10.07 -11.52 -11.41
N TYR A 254 -10.77 -10.39 -11.49
CA TYR A 254 -11.04 -9.55 -10.32
C TYR A 254 -12.40 -9.86 -9.73
N GLN A 255 -12.50 -9.73 -8.42
CA GLN A 255 -13.75 -9.80 -7.70
C GLN A 255 -14.63 -8.59 -7.97
N ASN A 256 -15.91 -8.77 -7.68
CA ASN A 256 -16.88 -7.69 -7.76
C ASN A 256 -16.62 -6.68 -6.64
N VAL A 257 -16.18 -5.48 -7.00
CA VAL A 257 -15.81 -4.42 -6.04
C VAL A 257 -16.99 -3.93 -5.21
N ARG A 258 -18.23 -3.98 -5.72
CA ARG A 258 -19.42 -3.71 -4.90
C ARG A 258 -19.50 -4.69 -3.73
N LYS A 259 -19.29 -6.00 -3.98
CA LYS A 259 -19.24 -7.01 -2.92
C LYS A 259 -18.11 -6.69 -1.92
N SER A 260 -16.90 -6.42 -2.40
CA SER A 260 -15.74 -6.09 -1.55
C SER A 260 -15.97 -4.88 -0.64
N LEU A 261 -16.64 -3.83 -1.15
CA LEU A 261 -16.99 -2.64 -0.36
C LEU A 261 -17.98 -2.97 0.77
N LEU A 262 -18.98 -3.81 0.49
CA LEU A 262 -19.94 -4.25 1.50
C LEU A 262 -19.26 -5.13 2.56
N GLU A 263 -18.47 -6.13 2.14
CA GLU A 263 -17.73 -7.00 3.07
C GLU A 263 -16.80 -6.19 3.99
N MET A 264 -16.10 -5.20 3.43
CA MET A 264 -15.27 -4.28 4.20
C MET A 264 -16.08 -3.49 5.24
N ALA A 265 -17.22 -2.92 4.84
CA ALA A 265 -18.07 -2.14 5.73
C ALA A 265 -18.64 -3.00 6.88
N TYR A 266 -19.07 -4.23 6.59
CA TYR A 266 -19.53 -5.18 7.60
C TYR A 266 -18.40 -5.59 8.56
N ASP A 267 -17.22 -5.93 8.04
CA ASP A 267 -16.03 -6.23 8.84
C ASP A 267 -15.66 -5.07 9.77
N MET A 268 -15.77 -3.83 9.30
CA MET A 268 -15.53 -2.62 10.10
C MET A 268 -16.57 -2.46 11.24
N ILE A 269 -17.82 -2.86 11.03
CA ILE A 269 -18.86 -2.83 12.07
C ILE A 269 -18.59 -3.92 13.11
N GLU A 270 -18.30 -5.15 12.67
CA GLU A 270 -18.01 -6.29 13.54
C GLU A 270 -16.78 -6.02 14.43
N ARG A 271 -15.76 -5.37 13.87
CA ARG A 271 -14.52 -5.03 14.57
C ARG A 271 -14.61 -3.75 15.41
N ASN A 272 -15.78 -3.13 15.53
CA ASN A 272 -16.01 -1.87 16.25
C ASN A 272 -15.15 -0.69 15.73
N VAL A 273 -14.77 -0.71 14.45
CA VAL A 273 -14.15 0.43 13.78
C VAL A 273 -15.22 1.49 13.45
N LEU A 274 -16.43 1.03 13.10
CA LEU A 274 -17.62 1.85 12.95
C LEU A 274 -18.57 1.65 14.15
N PRO A 275 -19.34 2.69 14.53
CA PRO A 275 -20.33 2.55 15.59
C PRO A 275 -21.41 1.54 15.16
N THR A 276 -21.74 0.58 16.02
CA THR A 276 -22.87 -0.33 15.82
C THR A 276 -24.18 0.41 16.03
N MET A 277 -24.99 0.53 14.98
CA MET A 277 -26.32 1.14 15.06
C MET A 277 -27.35 0.12 15.56
N LYS A 278 -28.41 0.57 16.25
CA LYS A 278 -29.45 -0.31 16.84
C LYS A 278 -30.09 -1.30 15.85
N ASN A 279 -30.09 -0.97 14.55
CA ASN A 279 -30.68 -1.78 13.48
C ASN A 279 -29.63 -2.51 12.63
N ALA A 280 -28.35 -2.40 12.96
CA ALA A 280 -27.26 -3.06 12.26
C ALA A 280 -26.84 -4.31 13.05
N ASN A 281 -27.40 -5.48 12.68
CA ASN A 281 -26.93 -6.74 13.24
C ASN A 281 -25.68 -7.20 12.45
N PRO A 282 -24.49 -7.35 13.07
CA PRO A 282 -23.30 -7.86 12.39
C PRO A 282 -23.53 -9.22 11.73
N HIS A 283 -24.46 -10.02 12.27
CA HIS A 283 -24.78 -11.35 11.77
C HIS A 283 -25.68 -11.38 10.53
N ASP A 284 -26.30 -10.26 10.11
CA ASP A 284 -27.07 -10.20 8.86
C ASP A 284 -26.21 -10.59 7.63
N TYR A 285 -24.90 -10.46 7.77
CA TYR A 285 -23.93 -10.69 6.70
C TYR A 285 -23.27 -12.08 6.71
N THR A 286 -23.54 -12.92 7.71
CA THR A 286 -22.99 -14.29 7.77
C THR A 286 -23.42 -15.18 6.60
N ASN A 287 -24.44 -14.78 5.84
CA ASN A 287 -24.87 -15.42 4.59
C ASN A 287 -24.14 -14.90 3.32
N VAL A 288 -23.26 -13.90 3.44
CA VAL A 288 -22.64 -13.20 2.27
C VAL A 288 -21.12 -13.40 2.18
N ILE A 289 -20.46 -13.76 3.27
CA ILE A 289 -19.06 -14.22 3.26
C ILE A 289 -19.10 -15.73 2.92
N PRO A 290 -18.95 -16.16 1.66
CA PRO A 290 -18.64 -17.57 1.43
C PRO A 290 -17.31 -17.86 2.14
N GLU A 291 -17.17 -19.06 2.70
CA GLU A 291 -15.87 -19.62 3.01
C GLU A 291 -15.04 -19.61 1.72
N ASP A 292 -14.30 -18.53 1.52
CA ASP A 292 -13.55 -18.31 0.30
C ASP A 292 -12.37 -19.27 0.38
N SER A 293 -12.44 -20.37 -0.40
CA SER A 293 -11.38 -21.39 -0.47
C SER A 293 -9.98 -20.79 -0.59
N PHE A 294 -9.86 -19.62 -1.22
CA PHE A 294 -8.61 -18.88 -1.33
C PHE A 294 -8.11 -18.26 -0.01
N CYS A 295 -8.98 -17.80 0.89
CA CYS A 295 -8.56 -17.36 2.23
C CYS A 295 -8.04 -18.54 3.04
N LEU A 296 -8.70 -19.70 2.96
CA LEU A 296 -8.20 -20.93 3.57
C LEU A 296 -6.89 -21.40 2.92
N GLU A 297 -6.74 -21.31 1.60
CA GLU A 297 -5.49 -21.62 0.90
C GLU A 297 -4.37 -20.63 1.22
N LEU A 298 -4.67 -19.33 1.35
CA LEU A 298 -3.69 -18.32 1.76
C LEU A 298 -3.32 -18.49 3.23
N GLU A 299 -4.29 -18.72 4.12
CA GLU A 299 -4.04 -18.97 5.53
C GLU A 299 -3.28 -20.28 5.74
N ASP A 300 -3.59 -21.35 5.00
CA ASP A 300 -2.84 -22.61 5.04
C ASP A 300 -1.43 -22.41 4.44
N PHE A 301 -1.32 -21.70 3.31
CA PHE A 301 -0.03 -21.34 2.71
C PHE A 301 0.82 -20.49 3.67
N PHE A 302 0.27 -19.47 4.30
CA PHE A 302 0.98 -18.63 5.25
C PHE A 302 1.23 -19.37 6.57
N SER A 303 0.31 -20.16 7.11
CA SER A 303 0.46 -20.90 8.38
C SER A 303 1.52 -21.99 8.29
N GLN A 304 1.54 -22.77 7.19
CA GLN A 304 2.58 -23.76 6.93
C GLN A 304 3.97 -23.13 6.77
N ASN A 305 4.05 -21.87 6.32
CA ASN A 305 5.32 -21.18 6.06
C ASN A 305 5.76 -20.19 7.17
N LEU A 306 4.86 -19.64 7.99
CA LEU A 306 5.12 -18.68 9.08
C LEU A 306 5.67 -19.36 10.34
N LEU A 307 5.19 -20.56 10.69
CA LEU A 307 5.66 -21.33 11.86
C LEU A 307 7.16 -21.70 11.77
N ARG A 308 7.70 -21.85 10.55
CA ARG A 308 9.14 -22.02 10.33
C ARG A 308 9.94 -20.72 10.48
N CYS A 309 9.33 -19.58 10.16
CA CYS A 309 9.96 -18.25 10.21
C CYS A 309 10.29 -17.82 11.65
N ASN A 310 9.40 -18.14 12.59
CA ASN A 310 9.59 -17.80 14.01
C ASN A 310 10.82 -18.52 14.61
N LYS A 311 11.09 -19.78 14.22
CA LYS A 311 12.27 -20.53 14.67
C LYS A 311 13.59 -19.92 14.18
N SER A 312 13.65 -19.39 12.96
CA SER A 312 14.85 -18.74 12.40
C SER A 312 15.16 -17.41 13.09
N ILE A 313 14.13 -16.61 13.38
CA ILE A 313 14.25 -15.34 14.13
C ILE A 313 14.64 -15.60 15.59
N ILE A 314 14.09 -16.65 16.22
CA ILE A 314 14.43 -17.07 17.59
C ILE A 314 15.89 -17.58 17.65
N ASN A 315 16.33 -18.36 16.66
CA ASN A 315 17.72 -18.83 16.58
C ASN A 315 18.72 -17.70 16.38
N TRP A 316 18.34 -16.62 15.67
CA TRP A 316 19.18 -15.43 15.52
C TRP A 316 19.33 -14.64 16.83
N LYS A 317 18.24 -14.43 17.60
CA LYS A 317 18.32 -13.87 18.96
C LYS A 317 19.21 -14.72 19.89
N GLY A 318 19.27 -16.03 19.67
CA GLY A 318 20.18 -16.93 20.39
C GLY A 318 21.66 -16.79 19.99
N ALA A 319 21.95 -16.33 18.77
CA ALA A 319 23.30 -16.14 18.25
C ALA A 319 23.93 -14.78 18.64
N GLU A 320 23.11 -13.74 18.89
CA GLU A 320 23.58 -12.44 19.39
C GLU A 320 24.24 -12.53 20.78
N ASN A 321 23.95 -13.57 21.57
CA ASN A 321 24.56 -13.78 22.88
C ASN A 321 25.98 -14.39 22.85
N ARG A 322 26.61 -14.53 21.68
CA ARG A 322 28.00 -15.02 21.55
C ARG A 322 28.83 -14.23 20.55
N ALA A 323 29.19 -12.99 20.89
CA ALA A 323 30.53 -12.40 20.68
C ALA A 323 30.52 -10.89 21.00
N PRO A 324 31.39 -10.38 21.88
CA PRO A 324 31.61 -8.95 22.00
C PRO A 324 32.58 -8.49 20.90
N LEU A 325 32.10 -7.72 19.93
CA LEU A 325 32.97 -7.00 18.99
C LEU A 325 33.42 -5.68 19.62
N SER A 326 34.73 -5.59 19.87
CA SER A 326 35.44 -4.42 20.38
C SER A 326 35.20 -3.18 19.52
N VAL A 327 34.70 -2.13 20.15
CA VAL A 327 34.49 -0.80 19.58
C VAL A 327 35.85 -0.13 19.35
N LEU A 328 36.22 0.12 18.09
CA LEU A 328 37.26 1.08 17.74
C LEU A 328 36.66 2.50 17.85
N THR A 329 37.02 3.21 18.92
CA THR A 329 36.72 4.64 19.10
C THR A 329 37.57 5.50 18.16
N PRO A 330 37.02 6.51 17.46
CA PRO A 330 37.82 7.54 16.80
C PRO A 330 38.24 8.64 17.79
N GLN A 331 39.51 9.02 17.77
CA GLN A 331 40.08 10.17 18.46
C GLN A 331 39.65 11.51 17.79
N PRO A 332 39.47 12.61 18.53
CA PRO A 332 39.04 13.89 17.98
C PRO A 332 40.22 14.73 17.50
N LYS A 333 40.08 15.41 16.35
CA LYS A 333 40.83 16.62 16.03
C LYS A 333 39.91 17.70 15.48
N HIS A 334 39.95 18.87 16.14
CA HIS A 334 39.57 20.21 15.66
C HIS A 334 40.12 20.46 14.24
N ASP A 335 39.56 21.26 13.34
CA ASP A 335 38.99 22.62 13.44
C ASP A 335 38.29 22.94 12.09
N GLY A 336 37.44 23.98 12.03
CA GLY A 336 37.17 24.71 10.78
C GLY A 336 35.78 24.56 10.15
N ARG A 337 34.96 25.59 10.35
CA ARG A 337 33.68 25.98 9.71
C ARG A 337 33.44 25.44 8.28
N ALA A 338 32.28 24.81 8.07
CA ALA A 338 31.45 24.94 6.86
C ALA A 338 30.02 24.44 7.14
N HIS A 339 29.03 25.24 6.73
CA HIS A 339 27.59 24.94 6.80
C HIS A 339 27.25 23.65 6.04
N PRO A 340 26.31 22.80 6.52
CA PRO A 340 25.74 21.77 5.67
C PRO A 340 24.60 22.38 4.85
N ASN A 341 24.94 22.73 3.61
CA ASN A 341 23.95 22.92 2.55
C ASN A 341 23.52 21.52 2.06
N THR A 342 22.25 21.42 1.69
CA THR A 342 21.50 20.24 1.24
C THR A 342 22.19 19.42 0.13
N ASP A 343 22.57 18.17 0.42
CA ASP A 343 23.09 17.18 -0.54
C ASP A 343 22.01 16.21 -1.07
N LEU A 344 20.73 16.59 -1.00
CA LEU A 344 19.64 15.79 -1.58
C LEU A 344 19.53 15.92 -3.11
N GLU A 345 20.14 16.94 -3.72
CA GLU A 345 20.05 17.16 -5.18
C GLU A 345 20.96 16.28 -6.03
N LYS A 346 21.90 15.52 -5.43
CA LYS A 346 22.82 14.65 -6.20
C LYS A 346 22.30 13.23 -6.42
N ILE A 347 21.09 12.91 -5.94
CA ILE A 347 20.49 11.57 -6.05
C ILE A 347 19.31 11.52 -7.05
N TYR A 348 18.85 12.67 -7.57
CA TYR A 348 17.70 12.75 -8.49
C TYR A 348 18.10 12.78 -9.96
#